data_AF-A0AAN4ZUN8-F1
#
_entry.id   AF-A0AAN4ZUN8-F1
#
_cell.length_a   1.000
_cell.length_b   1.000
_cell.length_c   1.000
_cell.angle_alpha   90.00
_cell.angle_beta   90.00
_cell.angle_gamma   90.00
#
_symmetry.space_group_name_H-M   'P 1'
#
loop_
_entity.id
_entity.type
_entity.pdbx_description
1 polymer ?
#
loop_
_entity_poly.entity_id
_entity_poly.type
_entity_poly.pdbx_seq_one_letter_code
_entity_poly.pdbx_strand_id
1 'polypeptide(L)'
;LFGGRSGIFTSYHLYMLILHFAQKNGILPVLMEGYGHHLSSALHWREITEDYGDDKSAISPLYTTDEPDIWAPDLTKQLVEYYAKRDFTKIKIYLGNGRVVKRSTDQLLLIDPFHDKDLGVCAVNYGATHMNTV
;
A
#
# COMPACT_ATOMS: atom_id res chain seq x y z
N LEU A 1 1.20 3.67 -16.66
CA LEU A 1 0.02 2.88 -16.25
C LEU A 1 -1.02 3.81 -15.63
N PHE A 2 -1.58 4.72 -16.42
CA PHE A 2 -2.71 5.56 -16.01
C PHE A 2 -3.92 5.02 -16.76
N GLY A 3 -4.79 4.28 -16.08
CA GLY A 3 -5.82 3.52 -16.82
C GLY A 3 -6.83 2.73 -16.00
N GLY A 4 -6.96 2.93 -14.70
CA GLY A 4 -8.27 2.71 -14.08
C GLY A 4 -9.14 3.87 -14.55
N ARG A 5 -10.22 3.62 -15.31
CA ARG A 5 -11.22 4.67 -15.59
C ARG A 5 -11.53 5.35 -14.25
N SER A 6 -11.37 6.66 -14.19
CA SER A 6 -11.49 7.48 -12.97
C SER A 6 -12.64 6.98 -12.08
N GLY A 7 -12.30 6.54 -10.86
CA GLY A 7 -13.27 6.04 -9.88
C GLY A 7 -13.54 4.53 -9.87
N ILE A 8 -12.87 3.71 -10.70
CA ILE A 8 -13.04 2.24 -10.67
C ILE A 8 -11.98 1.59 -9.77
N PHE A 9 -12.42 0.69 -8.89
CA PHE A 9 -11.54 -0.18 -8.11
C PHE A 9 -10.85 -1.19 -9.02
N THR A 10 -9.52 -1.23 -9.00
CA THR A 10 -8.70 -2.14 -9.81
C THR A 10 -7.87 -3.06 -8.93
N SER A 11 -7.29 -4.12 -9.50
CA SER A 11 -6.37 -5.01 -8.81
C SER A 11 -5.20 -4.26 -8.16
N TYR A 12 -4.77 -3.14 -8.74
CA TYR A 12 -3.74 -2.27 -8.14
C TYR A 12 -4.14 -1.79 -6.74
N HIS A 13 -5.37 -1.32 -6.58
CA HIS A 13 -5.89 -0.87 -5.28
C HIS A 13 -5.96 -2.01 -4.26
N LEU A 14 -6.34 -3.21 -4.71
CA LEU A 14 -6.35 -4.40 -3.87
C LEU A 14 -4.93 -4.73 -3.39
N TYR A 15 -3.95 -4.72 -4.28
CA TYR A 15 -2.55 -4.91 -3.90
C TYR A 15 -2.10 -3.86 -2.90
N MET A 16 -2.50 -2.60 -3.09
CA MET A 16 -2.14 -1.55 -2.13
C MET A 16 -2.73 -1.80 -0.73
N LEU A 17 -3.98 -2.26 -0.64
CA LEU A 17 -4.61 -2.63 0.63
C LEU A 17 -3.92 -3.83 1.29
N ILE A 18 -3.53 -4.85 0.51
CA ILE A 18 -2.81 -6.02 1.00
C ILE A 18 -1.44 -5.60 1.55
N LEU A 19 -0.69 -4.79 0.81
CA LEU A 19 0.62 -4.29 1.23
C LEU A 19 0.52 -3.48 2.53
N HIS A 20 -0.44 -2.55 2.61
CA HIS A 20 -0.66 -1.79 3.84
C HIS A 20 -1.04 -2.70 5.03
N PHE A 21 -1.88 -3.71 4.82
CA PHE A 21 -2.22 -4.68 5.87
C PHE A 21 -0.98 -5.45 6.33
N ALA A 22 -0.17 -5.95 5.41
CA ALA A 22 1.06 -6.65 5.75
C ALA A 22 2.06 -5.75 6.50
N GLN A 23 2.19 -4.50 6.09
CA GLN A 23 2.99 -3.48 6.80
C GLN A 23 2.49 -3.24 8.23
N LYS A 24 1.17 -3.16 8.41
CA LYS A 24 0.56 -2.93 9.73
C LYS A 24 0.73 -4.07 10.71
N ASN A 25 0.86 -5.29 10.21
CA ASN A 25 1.03 -6.50 11.01
C ASN A 25 2.51 -6.92 11.13
N GLY A 26 3.46 -6.11 10.65
CA GLY A 26 4.89 -6.43 10.71
C GLY A 26 5.34 -7.56 9.77
N ILE A 27 4.47 -8.01 8.86
CA ILE A 27 4.76 -9.05 7.86
C ILE A 27 5.69 -8.50 6.77
N LEU A 28 5.51 -7.24 6.39
CA LEU A 28 6.35 -6.54 5.43
C LEU A 28 6.90 -5.25 6.05
N PRO A 29 8.19 -4.94 5.86
CA PRO A 29 8.72 -3.63 6.22
C PRO A 29 8.16 -2.55 5.29
N VAL A 30 8.16 -1.31 5.77
CA VAL A 30 7.90 -0.14 4.92
C VAL A 30 9.17 0.18 4.13
N LEU A 31 9.27 -0.36 2.90
CA LEU A 31 10.48 -0.23 2.08
C LEU A 31 10.96 1.20 1.87
N MET A 32 10.03 2.15 1.77
CA MET A 32 10.35 3.57 1.62
C MET A 32 11.04 4.19 2.83
N GLU A 33 10.86 3.65 4.03
CA GLU A 33 11.56 4.14 5.23
C GLU A 33 13.02 3.67 5.27
N GLY A 34 13.31 2.45 4.79
CA GLY A 34 14.67 1.89 4.77
C GLY A 34 15.46 2.19 3.49
N TYR A 35 14.78 2.24 2.35
CA TYR A 35 15.39 2.28 1.01
C TYR A 35 14.82 3.41 0.14
N GLY A 36 14.26 4.46 0.74
CA GLY A 36 13.64 5.56 0.00
C GLY A 36 14.56 6.25 -1.02
N HIS A 37 15.88 6.13 -0.87
CA HIS A 37 16.86 6.62 -1.84
C HIS A 37 16.92 5.76 -3.11
N HIS A 38 16.86 4.42 -3.00
CA HIS A 38 16.79 3.49 -4.14
C HIS A 38 15.40 3.42 -4.78
N LEU A 39 14.39 3.91 -4.08
CA LEU A 39 12.99 3.88 -4.51
C LEU A 39 12.45 5.30 -4.81
N SER A 40 13.34 6.28 -4.95
CA SER A 40 12.96 7.65 -5.27
C SER A 40 12.39 7.75 -6.68
N SER A 41 11.31 8.53 -6.85
CA SER A 41 10.76 8.88 -8.16
C SER A 41 11.72 9.66 -9.06
N ALA A 42 12.84 10.16 -8.50
CA ALA A 42 13.91 10.83 -9.22
C ALA A 42 14.90 9.87 -9.89
N LEU A 43 14.87 8.57 -9.57
CA LEU A 43 15.72 7.57 -10.19
C LEU A 43 15.20 7.22 -11.58
N HIS A 44 16.12 7.14 -12.54
CA HIS A 44 15.77 6.71 -13.88
C HIS A 44 15.47 5.21 -13.84
N TRP A 45 14.38 4.76 -14.48
CA TRP A 45 13.95 3.34 -14.45
C TRP A 45 15.06 2.34 -14.81
N ARG A 46 16.01 2.79 -15.64
CA ARG A 46 17.19 2.03 -16.05
C ARG A 46 18.17 1.78 -14.89
N GLU A 47 18.35 2.75 -14.00
CA GLU A 47 19.21 2.63 -12.81
C GLU A 47 18.60 1.64 -11.81
N ILE A 48 17.26 1.58 -11.71
CA ILE A 48 16.53 0.60 -10.88
C ILE A 48 16.77 -0.84 -11.37
N THR A 49 16.85 -1.05 -12.69
CA THR A 49 17.08 -2.37 -13.28
C THR A 49 18.55 -2.78 -13.31
N GLU A 50 19.47 -1.81 -13.43
CA GLU A 50 20.91 -2.06 -13.44
C GLU A 50 21.45 -2.37 -12.03
N ASP A 51 20.87 -1.80 -10.96
CA ASP A 51 21.15 -2.17 -9.55
C ASP A 51 20.79 -3.64 -9.23
N TYR A 52 19.92 -4.26 -10.03
CA TYR A 52 19.53 -5.68 -9.91
C TYR A 52 20.36 -6.64 -10.79
N GLY A 53 21.10 -6.12 -11.78
CA GLY A 53 21.78 -6.91 -12.80
C GLY A 53 23.23 -7.28 -12.45
N ASP A 54 23.91 -6.43 -11.67
CA ASP A 54 25.20 -6.76 -11.07
C ASP A 54 24.97 -7.27 -9.64
N ASP A 55 25.76 -8.26 -9.23
CA ASP A 55 25.68 -9.06 -7.99
C ASP A 55 25.89 -8.25 -6.67
N LYS A 56 25.48 -6.99 -6.65
CA LYS A 56 25.49 -6.06 -5.53
C LYS A 56 24.05 -5.81 -5.07
N SER A 57 23.36 -6.85 -4.62
CA SER A 57 22.14 -6.64 -3.83
C SER A 57 22.52 -6.00 -2.48
N ALA A 58 22.71 -4.68 -2.48
CA ALA A 58 22.92 -3.87 -1.28
C ALA A 58 21.68 -3.85 -0.38
N ILE A 59 20.57 -4.42 -0.84
CA ILE A 59 19.43 -4.79 -0.03
C ILE A 59 19.87 -5.99 0.82
N SER A 60 20.48 -5.68 1.98
CA SER A 60 20.63 -6.65 3.06
C SER A 60 19.29 -7.36 3.21
N PRO A 61 19.26 -8.69 3.33
CA PRO A 61 17.99 -9.40 3.38
C PRO A 61 17.17 -8.75 4.49
N LEU A 62 15.99 -8.27 4.11
CA LEU A 62 15.03 -7.70 5.03
C LEU A 62 14.48 -8.86 5.85
N TYR A 63 15.29 -9.34 6.79
CA TYR A 63 14.88 -10.32 7.77
C TYR A 63 13.88 -9.61 8.68
N THR A 64 12.59 -9.89 8.47
CA THR A 64 11.62 -9.76 9.55
C THR A 64 12.03 -10.80 10.58
N THR A 65 12.54 -10.34 11.73
CA THR A 65 13.21 -11.17 12.75
C THR A 65 12.30 -12.21 13.41
N ASP A 66 11.01 -12.21 13.10
CA ASP A 66 10.04 -13.18 13.55
C ASP A 66 9.31 -13.64 12.28
N GLU A 67 9.51 -14.88 11.82
CA GLU A 67 8.59 -15.48 10.85
C GLU A 67 7.27 -15.66 11.58
N PRO A 68 6.22 -14.86 11.29
CA PRO A 68 4.96 -15.12 11.91
C PRO A 68 4.42 -16.39 11.23
N ASP A 69 4.36 -17.51 11.97
CA ASP A 69 3.76 -18.77 11.53
C ASP A 69 2.24 -18.56 11.38
N ILE A 70 1.86 -17.85 10.32
CA ILE A 70 0.48 -17.50 10.02
C ILE A 70 0.08 -18.21 8.73
N TRP A 71 -0.93 -19.06 8.85
CA TRP A 71 -1.52 -19.76 7.74
C TRP A 71 -2.21 -18.77 6.77
N ALA A 72 -1.97 -18.91 5.46
CA ALA A 72 -2.42 -17.93 4.46
C ALA A 72 -3.95 -17.68 4.43
N PRO A 73 -4.83 -18.68 4.64
CA PRO A 73 -6.27 -18.44 4.78
C PRO A 73 -6.64 -17.60 6.00
N ASP A 74 -5.91 -17.71 7.11
CA ASP A 74 -6.14 -16.87 8.29
C ASP A 74 -5.76 -15.42 8.00
N LEU A 75 -4.69 -15.17 7.23
CA LEU A 75 -4.34 -13.82 6.76
C LEU A 75 -5.44 -13.20 5.89
N THR A 76 -6.09 -13.99 5.05
CA THR A 76 -7.19 -13.50 4.20
C THR A 76 -8.38 -13.09 5.06
N LYS A 77 -8.75 -13.89 6.06
CA LYS A 77 -9.81 -13.55 7.01
C LYS A 77 -9.46 -12.29 7.81
N GLN A 78 -8.24 -12.22 8.34
CA GLN A 78 -7.75 -11.06 9.09
C GLN A 78 -7.73 -9.79 8.24
N LEU A 79 -7.35 -9.88 6.96
CA LEU A 79 -7.39 -8.76 6.00
C LEU A 79 -8.81 -8.22 5.85
N VAL A 80 -9.79 -9.11 5.61
CA VAL A 80 -11.21 -8.74 5.46
C VAL A 80 -11.72 -8.10 6.76
N GLU A 81 -11.49 -8.73 7.91
CA GLU A 81 -11.91 -8.20 9.21
C GLU A 81 -11.27 -6.85 9.56
N TYR A 82 -10.00 -6.66 9.18
CA TYR A 82 -9.28 -5.42 9.40
C TYR A 82 -9.91 -4.25 8.65
N TYR A 83 -10.29 -4.44 7.39
CA TYR A 83 -10.87 -3.39 6.57
C TYR A 83 -12.39 -3.24 6.76
N ALA A 84 -13.12 -4.29 7.12
CA ALA A 84 -14.55 -4.22 7.41
C ALA A 84 -14.88 -3.27 8.58
N LYS A 85 -13.95 -3.08 9.52
CA LYS A 85 -14.12 -2.19 10.69
C LYS A 85 -13.75 -0.73 10.40
N ARG A 86 -13.31 -0.41 9.17
CA ARG A 86 -12.81 0.93 8.82
C ARG A 86 -13.82 1.67 7.95
N ASP A 87 -14.07 2.90 8.34
CA ASP A 87 -14.83 3.84 7.53
C ASP A 87 -13.88 4.53 6.54
N PHE A 88 -13.87 4.05 5.29
CA PHE A 88 -13.02 4.60 4.23
C PHE A 88 -13.36 6.05 3.88
N THR A 89 -14.55 6.54 4.24
CA THR A 89 -14.88 7.97 4.07
C THR A 89 -14.10 8.86 5.03
N LYS A 90 -13.59 8.28 6.12
CA LYS A 90 -12.94 9.00 7.21
C LYS A 90 -11.42 8.89 7.22
N ILE A 91 -10.83 8.16 6.27
CA ILE A 91 -9.40 7.86 6.27
C ILE A 91 -8.77 7.98 4.89
N LYS A 92 -7.48 8.32 4.89
CA LYS A 92 -6.57 8.15 3.75
C LYS A 92 -5.41 7.24 4.17
N ILE A 93 -4.99 6.36 3.26
CA ILE A 93 -3.95 5.36 3.52
C ILE A 93 -2.70 5.73 2.72
N TYR A 94 -1.56 5.88 3.40
CA TYR A 94 -0.27 6.15 2.79
C TYR A 94 0.58 4.88 2.81
N LEU A 95 0.88 4.34 1.62
CA LEU A 95 1.73 3.15 1.52
C LEU A 95 3.20 3.46 1.78
N GLY A 96 3.66 4.66 1.43
CA GLY A 96 5.07 5.05 1.55
C GLY A 96 5.56 5.19 2.99
N ASN A 97 4.68 5.23 3.98
CA ASN A 97 5.05 5.23 5.40
C ASN A 97 4.12 4.30 6.23
N GLY A 98 3.30 3.50 5.56
CA GLY A 98 2.25 2.68 6.17
C GLY A 98 1.25 3.46 7.04
N ARG A 99 1.12 4.79 6.95
CA ARG A 99 0.26 5.56 7.88
C ARG A 99 -1.19 5.66 7.40
N VAL A 100 -2.10 5.71 8.36
CA VAL A 100 -3.51 6.05 8.14
C VAL A 100 -3.75 7.41 8.77
N VAL A 101 -4.31 8.35 8.00
CA VAL A 101 -4.59 9.71 8.47
C VAL A 101 -6.08 9.99 8.36
N LYS A 102 -6.64 10.67 9.36
CA LYS A 102 -8.06 11.08 9.36
C LYS A 102 -8.31 12.12 8.27
N ARG A 103 -9.46 12.00 7.60
CA ARG A 103 -9.97 12.93 6.59
C ARG A 103 -11.50 12.81 6.54
N SER A 104 -12.17 13.65 5.76
CA SER A 104 -13.55 13.44 5.31
C SER A 104 -13.57 13.46 3.78
N THR A 105 -14.09 12.40 3.15
CA THR A 105 -14.21 12.24 1.69
C THR A 105 -15.22 11.14 1.36
N ASP A 106 -15.84 11.17 0.19
CA ASP A 106 -16.75 10.10 -0.26
C ASP A 106 -16.03 8.99 -1.05
N GLN A 107 -14.70 9.03 -1.08
CA GLN A 107 -13.86 8.17 -1.91
C GLN A 107 -12.88 7.36 -1.07
N LEU A 108 -12.60 6.14 -1.49
CA LEU A 108 -11.43 5.42 -0.98
C LEU A 108 -10.18 6.11 -1.52
N LEU A 109 -9.31 6.58 -0.64
CA LEU A 109 -8.06 7.27 -0.99
C LEU A 109 -6.84 6.44 -0.58
N LEU A 110 -6.16 5.91 -1.59
CA LEU A 110 -4.89 5.21 -1.46
C LEU A 110 -3.78 6.08 -2.05
N ILE A 111 -2.80 6.45 -1.23
CA ILE A 111 -1.67 7.28 -1.64
C ILE A 111 -0.50 6.36 -1.98
N ASP A 112 -0.20 6.34 -3.27
CA ASP A 112 0.92 5.62 -3.87
C ASP A 112 2.26 6.19 -3.35
N PRO A 113 3.21 5.31 -2.99
CA PRO A 113 4.48 5.73 -2.41
C PRO A 113 5.38 6.52 -3.38
N PHE A 114 5.15 6.43 -4.70
CA PHE A 114 5.94 7.09 -5.74
C PHE A 114 5.26 8.34 -6.33
N HIS A 115 4.09 8.72 -5.83
CA HIS A 115 3.34 9.88 -6.32
C HIS A 115 3.29 11.02 -5.30
N ASP A 116 3.10 12.22 -5.83
CA ASP A 116 3.11 13.44 -5.03
C ASP A 116 2.03 13.39 -3.94
N LYS A 117 2.44 13.75 -2.71
CA LYS A 117 1.82 13.37 -1.43
C LYS A 117 0.37 13.85 -1.23
N ASP A 118 -0.09 14.74 -2.11
CA ASP A 118 -1.38 15.41 -2.03
C ASP A 118 -2.33 15.14 -3.21
N LEU A 119 -1.84 14.58 -4.32
CA LEU A 119 -2.64 14.34 -5.53
C LEU A 119 -3.16 12.90 -5.68
N GLY A 120 -2.75 11.97 -4.80
CA GLY A 120 -3.36 10.65 -4.58
C GLY A 120 -3.81 9.91 -5.85
N VAL A 121 -3.01 8.96 -6.33
CA VAL A 121 -3.21 8.25 -7.62
C VAL A 121 -4.58 7.57 -7.77
N CYS A 122 -5.31 7.30 -6.70
CA CYS A 122 -6.42 6.37 -6.76
C CYS A 122 -7.56 6.78 -5.83
N ALA A 123 -8.36 7.76 -6.28
CA ALA A 123 -9.69 7.99 -5.73
C ALA A 123 -10.70 7.03 -6.39
N VAL A 124 -11.22 6.07 -5.62
CA VAL A 124 -12.29 5.18 -6.07
C VAL A 124 -13.64 5.78 -5.68
N ASN A 125 -14.45 6.12 -6.69
CA ASN A 125 -15.81 6.60 -6.49
C ASN A 125 -16.66 5.47 -5.91
N TYR A 126 -17.45 5.76 -4.87
CA TYR A 126 -18.30 4.76 -4.19
C TYR A 126 -17.53 3.60 -3.52
N GLY A 127 -16.19 3.61 -3.54
CA GLY A 127 -15.35 2.61 -2.85
C GLY A 127 -15.37 2.74 -1.32
N ALA A 128 -15.90 3.86 -0.83
CA ALA A 128 -16.13 4.13 0.59
C ALA A 128 -17.62 4.11 0.95
N THR A 129 -18.49 3.50 0.12
CA THR A 129 -19.93 3.45 0.40
C THR A 129 -20.16 2.96 1.82
N HIS A 130 -20.95 3.71 2.59
CA HIS A 130 -21.40 3.31 3.92
C HIS A 130 -21.98 1.89 3.80
N MET A 131 -21.29 0.89 4.35
CA MET A 131 -21.97 -0.30 4.82
C MET A 131 -22.86 0.18 5.97
N ASN A 132 -24.05 0.66 5.65
CA ASN A 132 -25.14 0.69 6.61
C ASN A 132 -25.33 -0.75 7.02
N THR A 133 -24.81 -1.07 8.21
CA THR A 133 -25.15 -2.28 8.94
C THR A 133 -26.67 -2.39 8.97
N VAL A 134 -27.21 -3.40 8.30
CA VAL A 134 -28.56 -3.93 8.54
C VAL A 134 -28.57 -4.57 9.91
#